data_AF-A0A2V8BRW5-F1
#
_entry.id   AF-A0A2V8BRW5-F1
#
_cell.length_a   1.000
_cell.length_b   1.000
_cell.length_c   1.000
_cell.angle_alpha   90.00
_cell.angle_beta   90.00
_cell.angle_gamma   90.00
#
_symmetry.space_group_name_H-M   'P 1'
#
loop_
_entity.id
_entity.type
_entity.pdbx_description
1 polymer ?
#
loop_
_entity_poly.entity_id
_entity_poly.type
_entity_poly.pdbx_seq_one_letter_code
_entity_poly.pdbx_strand_id
1 'polypeptide(L)'
;RTWTAITNDLPAWGSTYVIREDPHNPRVLYVGTESGLFVSIDGGAHWVRWKRTMPFTAVRSLVVHPRDRELVVGTFGLSIWIGDVSVIEQLESAIGQKTFLFDIKPAVAHNIRYTYGTGVEEINGDLFFRAANPPYGATISYYLRDAGVSDATIAVADKSGAVVRTLTGPGSAGLHHVQWDLETDAAKAQLQQTGGGGRGGGDRSAVTLSEQQRRRRVSPGEYTVALTAGDATLRKTVLVKAESDGVRSVLRK
;
A
#
# COMPACT_ATOMS: atom_id res chain seq x y z
N ARG A 1 19.02 13.54 -35.51
CA ARG A 1 18.20 13.27 -34.31
C ARG A 1 17.74 14.62 -33.76
N THR A 2 16.46 14.77 -33.45
CA THR A 2 15.88 15.99 -32.86
C THR A 2 15.36 15.65 -31.46
N TRP A 3 15.35 16.65 -30.57
CA TRP A 3 14.84 16.53 -29.19
C TRP A 3 13.68 17.49 -29.00
N THR A 4 12.68 17.07 -28.23
CA THR A 4 11.48 17.86 -27.91
C THR A 4 11.43 18.06 -26.41
N ALA A 5 11.15 19.28 -25.97
CA ALA A 5 10.97 19.57 -24.56
C ALA A 5 9.67 18.94 -24.03
N ILE A 6 9.72 18.40 -22.82
CA ILE A 6 8.57 17.80 -22.11
C ILE A 6 8.31 18.51 -20.77
N THR A 7 8.54 19.82 -20.70
CA THR A 7 8.54 20.59 -19.44
C THR A 7 7.18 21.17 -19.04
N ASN A 8 6.14 21.01 -19.85
CA ASN A 8 4.85 21.71 -19.83
C ASN A 8 4.38 22.26 -18.45
N ASP A 9 4.03 21.39 -17.50
CA ASP A 9 3.51 21.80 -16.18
C ASP A 9 4.59 21.88 -15.08
N LEU A 10 5.86 21.64 -15.41
CA LEU A 10 6.95 21.84 -14.45
C LEU A 10 7.15 23.33 -14.18
N PRO A 11 7.56 23.72 -12.96
CA PRO A 11 7.87 25.11 -12.66
C PRO A 11 8.90 25.68 -13.62
N ALA A 12 8.62 26.85 -14.19
CA ALA A 12 9.56 27.57 -15.06
C ALA A 12 10.80 28.10 -14.31
N TRP A 13 10.77 28.06 -12.97
CA TRP A 13 11.83 28.47 -12.08
C TRP A 13 12.37 27.27 -11.29
N GLY A 14 13.60 27.40 -10.80
CA GLY A 14 14.27 26.33 -10.07
C GLY A 14 14.87 25.28 -11.00
N SER A 15 15.76 24.45 -10.44
CA SER A 15 16.46 23.42 -11.21
C SER A 15 15.75 22.06 -11.13
N THR A 16 15.86 21.29 -12.20
CA THR A 16 15.58 19.85 -12.19
C THR A 16 16.87 19.10 -11.90
N TYR A 17 16.86 18.19 -10.93
CA TYR A 17 18.06 17.48 -10.49
C TYR A 17 18.11 16.03 -10.96
N VAL A 18 16.96 15.38 -11.09
CA VAL A 18 16.89 13.96 -11.39
C VAL A 18 15.58 13.63 -12.11
N ILE A 19 15.67 12.75 -13.11
CA ILE A 19 14.53 12.11 -13.75
C ILE A 19 14.72 10.60 -13.72
N ARG A 20 13.63 9.85 -13.50
CA ARG A 20 13.58 8.40 -13.57
C ARG A 20 12.33 7.96 -14.31
N GLU A 21 12.50 6.94 -15.12
CA GLU A 21 11.42 6.19 -15.75
C GLU A 21 11.01 5.03 -14.85
N ASP A 22 9.73 4.70 -14.81
CA ASP A 22 9.24 3.54 -14.10
C ASP A 22 9.57 2.24 -14.87
N PRO A 23 10.17 1.22 -14.23
CA PRO A 23 10.55 -0.02 -14.89
C PRO A 23 9.36 -0.90 -15.32
N HIS A 24 8.16 -0.69 -14.78
CA HIS A 24 6.94 -1.44 -15.15
C HIS A 24 6.09 -0.69 -16.17
N ASN A 25 6.14 0.64 -16.17
CA ASN A 25 5.47 1.47 -17.17
C ASN A 25 6.35 2.64 -17.63
N PRO A 26 7.01 2.52 -18.80
CA PRO A 26 7.83 3.57 -19.41
C PRO A 26 7.17 4.95 -19.59
N ARG A 27 5.84 5.02 -19.59
CA ARG A 27 5.10 6.29 -19.68
C ARG A 27 5.04 7.02 -18.34
N VAL A 28 5.29 6.32 -17.22
CA VAL A 28 5.36 6.94 -15.90
C VAL A 28 6.77 7.46 -15.66
N LEU A 29 6.85 8.77 -15.43
CA LEU A 29 8.10 9.47 -15.18
C LEU A 29 8.06 10.18 -13.84
N TYR A 30 9.16 10.12 -13.10
CA TYR A 30 9.35 10.80 -11.82
C TYR A 30 10.47 11.84 -11.97
N VAL A 31 10.19 13.07 -11.56
CA VAL A 31 11.15 14.19 -11.63
C VAL A 31 11.34 14.81 -10.26
N GLY A 32 12.59 14.89 -9.82
CA GLY A 32 13.01 15.62 -8.64
C GLY A 32 13.47 17.03 -9.02
N THR A 33 12.84 18.04 -8.43
CA THR A 33 13.13 19.46 -8.65
C THR A 33 13.55 20.14 -7.35
N GLU A 34 13.96 21.40 -7.44
CA GLU A 34 14.15 22.31 -6.29
C GLU A 34 12.88 22.45 -5.41
N SER A 35 11.70 22.22 -5.98
CA SER A 35 10.42 22.43 -5.30
C SER A 35 9.69 21.15 -4.88
N GLY A 36 10.24 19.98 -5.18
CA GLY A 36 9.67 18.68 -4.81
C GLY A 36 9.66 17.66 -5.94
N LEU A 37 8.94 16.57 -5.69
CA LEU A 37 8.68 15.48 -6.62
C LEU A 37 7.50 15.82 -7.54
N PHE A 38 7.69 15.61 -8.84
CA PHE A 38 6.68 15.66 -9.87
C PHE A 38 6.55 14.31 -10.54
N VAL A 39 5.35 13.96 -10.95
CA VAL A 39 5.03 12.69 -11.61
C VAL A 39 4.25 12.98 -12.88
N SER A 40 4.64 12.32 -13.96
CA SER A 40 3.86 12.22 -15.19
C SER A 40 3.43 10.77 -15.36
N ILE A 41 2.21 10.57 -15.85
CA ILE A 41 1.68 9.24 -16.18
C ILE A 41 1.51 9.04 -17.70
N ASP A 42 1.89 10.04 -18.50
CA ASP A 42 1.61 10.11 -19.93
C ASP A 42 2.86 10.42 -20.79
N GLY A 43 4.04 10.12 -20.26
CA GLY A 43 5.33 10.28 -20.96
C GLY A 43 5.88 11.71 -20.93
N GLY A 44 5.49 12.51 -19.94
CA GLY A 44 5.93 13.89 -19.76
C GLY A 44 5.07 14.92 -20.49
N ALA A 45 3.90 14.52 -21.01
CA ALA A 45 2.95 15.47 -21.60
C ALA A 45 2.34 16.35 -20.51
N HIS A 46 1.99 15.77 -19.36
CA HIS A 46 1.54 16.51 -18.18
C HIS A 46 2.31 16.11 -16.91
N TRP A 47 2.54 17.09 -16.02
CA TRP A 47 3.23 16.88 -14.74
C TRP A 47 2.37 17.31 -13.56
N VAL A 48 2.27 16.43 -12.57
CA VAL A 48 1.56 16.70 -11.32
C VAL A 48 2.54 16.65 -10.16
N ARG A 49 2.52 17.69 -9.31
CA ARG A 49 3.34 17.71 -8.09
C ARG A 49 2.79 16.75 -7.04
N TRP A 50 3.67 15.92 -6.47
CA TRP A 50 3.34 15.04 -5.35
C TRP A 50 3.20 15.85 -4.05
N LYS A 51 1.99 16.27 -3.71
CA LYS A 51 1.72 17.17 -2.56
C LYS A 51 1.21 16.49 -1.29
N ARG A 52 0.81 15.21 -1.34
CA ARG A 52 0.00 14.58 -0.27
C ARG A 52 0.69 14.59 1.10
N THR A 53 1.93 14.16 1.17
CA THR A 53 2.69 14.03 2.43
C THR A 53 4.06 14.69 2.37
N MET A 54 4.52 15.10 1.19
CA MET A 54 5.85 15.64 0.99
C MET A 54 5.84 17.18 1.08
N PRO A 55 6.66 17.79 1.94
CA PRO A 55 6.76 19.23 2.04
C PRO A 55 7.42 19.85 0.81
N PHE A 56 7.43 21.18 0.74
CA PHE A 56 8.26 21.91 -0.21
C PHE A 56 9.74 21.69 0.14
N THR A 57 10.43 20.86 -0.64
CA THR A 57 11.86 20.58 -0.46
C THR A 57 12.49 20.11 -1.77
N ALA A 58 13.79 20.34 -1.92
CA ALA A 58 14.52 19.87 -3.09
C ALA A 58 14.65 18.35 -3.07
N VAL A 59 14.30 17.71 -4.18
CA VAL A 59 14.48 16.26 -4.39
C VAL A 59 15.73 16.05 -5.24
N ARG A 60 16.74 15.41 -4.64
CA ARG A 60 18.09 15.28 -5.23
C ARG A 60 18.35 13.90 -5.82
N SER A 61 17.64 12.87 -5.35
CA SER A 61 17.83 11.50 -5.82
C SER A 61 16.52 10.73 -5.86
N LEU A 62 16.40 9.85 -6.85
CA LEU A 62 15.25 8.97 -7.07
C LEU A 62 15.74 7.57 -7.45
N VAL A 63 15.13 6.56 -6.85
CA VAL A 63 15.29 5.14 -7.22
C VAL A 63 13.91 4.50 -7.24
N VAL A 64 13.57 3.84 -8.35
CA VAL A 64 12.36 3.01 -8.43
C VAL A 64 12.79 1.56 -8.23
N HIS A 65 12.32 0.94 -7.16
CA HIS A 65 12.62 -0.46 -6.86
C HIS A 65 11.71 -1.36 -7.71
N PRO A 66 12.24 -2.13 -8.68
CA PRO A 66 11.39 -2.90 -9.60
C PRO A 66 10.59 -3.98 -8.86
N ARG A 67 11.24 -4.79 -8.01
CA ARG A 67 10.55 -5.90 -7.31
C ARG A 67 9.38 -5.44 -6.42
N ASP A 68 9.59 -4.40 -5.62
CA ASP A 68 8.61 -3.94 -4.62
C ASP A 68 7.66 -2.86 -5.16
N ARG A 69 7.97 -2.30 -6.34
CA ARG A 69 7.20 -1.20 -6.95
C ARG A 69 7.09 -0.02 -5.99
N GLU A 70 8.24 0.37 -5.47
CA GLU A 70 8.39 1.46 -4.49
C GLU A 70 9.34 2.52 -5.05
N LEU A 71 8.95 3.79 -4.88
CA LEU A 71 9.80 4.94 -5.16
C LEU A 71 10.50 5.36 -3.87
N VAL A 72 11.83 5.35 -3.91
CA VAL A 72 12.69 5.90 -2.86
C VAL A 72 13.14 7.30 -3.29
N VAL A 73 12.83 8.29 -2.46
CA VAL A 73 13.06 9.72 -2.73
C VAL A 73 14.05 10.27 -1.71
N GLY A 74 15.22 10.68 -2.18
CA GLY A 74 16.21 11.40 -1.37
C GLY A 74 15.98 12.91 -1.46
N THR A 75 15.68 13.53 -0.32
CA THR A 75 15.48 14.99 -0.22
C THR A 75 16.72 15.71 0.32
N PHE A 76 16.77 17.01 0.12
CA PHE A 76 17.75 17.86 0.79
C PHE A 76 17.25 18.25 2.18
N GLY A 77 17.91 17.74 3.23
CA GLY A 77 17.64 18.14 4.61
C GLY A 77 16.41 17.52 5.30
N LEU A 78 15.64 16.64 4.62
CA LEU A 78 14.44 16.01 5.18
C LEU A 78 14.43 14.47 5.01
N SER A 79 15.61 13.86 5.02
CA SER A 79 15.80 12.40 4.94
C SER A 79 15.21 11.78 3.66
N ILE A 80 14.79 10.53 3.75
CA ILE A 80 14.30 9.67 2.67
C ILE A 80 12.79 9.47 2.81
N TRP A 81 12.09 9.46 1.68
CA TRP A 81 10.69 9.07 1.58
C TRP A 81 10.56 7.81 0.74
N ILE A 82 9.66 6.90 1.15
CA ILE A 82 9.37 5.67 0.41
C ILE A 82 7.87 5.62 0.19
N GLY A 83 7.45 5.33 -1.03
CA GLY A 83 6.04 5.23 -1.39
C GLY A 83 5.78 4.16 -2.43
N ASP A 84 4.65 3.49 -2.31
CA ASP A 84 4.17 2.54 -3.29
C ASP A 84 3.73 3.27 -4.58
N VAL A 85 4.25 2.82 -5.72
CA VAL A 85 3.93 3.39 -7.04
C VAL A 85 3.10 2.47 -7.92
N SER A 86 2.74 1.28 -7.43
CA SER A 86 1.99 0.28 -8.21
C SER A 86 0.66 0.78 -8.77
N VAL A 87 0.01 1.73 -8.09
CA VAL A 87 -1.22 2.39 -8.53
C VAL A 87 -0.93 3.46 -9.60
N ILE A 88 0.17 4.21 -9.45
CA ILE A 88 0.59 5.26 -10.39
C ILE A 88 0.90 4.65 -11.76
N GLU A 89 1.58 3.50 -11.77
CA GLU A 89 1.91 2.71 -12.96
C GLU A 89 0.68 2.37 -13.82
N GLN A 90 -0.52 2.30 -13.23
CA GLN A 90 -1.77 1.95 -13.92
C GLN A 90 -2.74 3.14 -14.05
N LEU A 91 -2.38 4.32 -13.52
CA LEU A 91 -3.32 5.40 -13.32
C LEU A 91 -3.84 5.98 -14.63
N GLU A 92 -3.01 6.06 -15.67
CA GLU A 92 -3.42 6.52 -17.02
C GLU A 92 -4.57 5.66 -17.58
N SER A 93 -4.44 4.34 -17.46
CA SER A 93 -5.49 3.38 -17.85
C SER A 93 -6.74 3.49 -16.99
N ALA A 94 -6.59 3.79 -15.71
CA ALA A 94 -7.70 3.91 -14.77
C ALA A 94 -8.57 5.14 -15.05
N ILE A 95 -7.95 6.31 -15.25
CA ILE A 95 -8.68 7.57 -15.52
C ILE A 95 -9.38 7.57 -16.88
N GLY A 96 -9.05 6.62 -17.78
CA GLY A 96 -9.78 6.36 -19.02
C GLY A 96 -11.08 5.57 -18.86
N GLN A 97 -11.33 4.99 -17.67
CA GLN A 97 -12.47 4.10 -17.42
C GLN A 97 -13.48 4.72 -16.44
N LYS A 98 -14.68 4.14 -16.34
CA LYS A 98 -15.69 4.56 -15.33
C LYS A 98 -15.37 4.00 -13.95
N THR A 99 -14.95 2.73 -13.92
CA THR A 99 -14.55 1.99 -12.72
C THR A 99 -13.30 1.21 -13.06
N PHE A 100 -12.31 1.21 -12.18
CA PHE A 100 -11.06 0.47 -12.36
C PHE A 100 -10.62 -0.17 -11.06
N LEU A 101 -10.26 -1.46 -11.09
CA LEU A 101 -9.65 -2.18 -9.97
C LEU A 101 -8.18 -2.43 -10.31
N PHE A 102 -7.29 -1.84 -9.52
CA PHE A 102 -5.85 -1.92 -9.73
C PHE A 102 -5.31 -3.32 -9.40
N ASP A 103 -4.19 -3.69 -10.02
CA ASP A 103 -3.49 -4.91 -9.61
C ASP A 103 -3.06 -4.84 -8.15
N ILE A 104 -3.29 -5.92 -7.42
CA ILE A 104 -3.07 -5.98 -5.97
C ILE A 104 -1.71 -6.63 -5.72
N LYS A 105 -0.82 -5.91 -5.02
CA LYS A 105 0.49 -6.46 -4.63
C LYS A 105 0.31 -7.68 -3.73
N PRO A 106 1.20 -8.70 -3.84
CA PRO A 106 1.20 -9.80 -2.90
C PRO A 106 1.33 -9.31 -1.46
N ALA A 107 0.48 -9.82 -0.57
CA ALA A 107 0.53 -9.54 0.86
C ALA A 107 1.33 -10.61 1.58
N VAL A 108 2.04 -10.24 2.65
CA VAL A 108 2.80 -11.19 3.47
C VAL A 108 2.08 -11.38 4.80
N ALA A 109 1.63 -12.60 5.06
CA ALA A 109 1.05 -12.99 6.34
C ALA A 109 2.14 -13.18 7.40
N HIS A 110 2.74 -12.08 7.86
CA HIS A 110 3.81 -12.07 8.87
C HIS A 110 3.28 -11.85 10.29
N ASN A 111 3.99 -12.35 11.29
CA ASN A 111 3.68 -12.06 12.68
C ASN A 111 4.21 -10.68 13.06
N ILE A 112 3.34 -9.82 13.58
CA ILE A 112 3.77 -8.57 14.19
C ILE A 112 4.33 -8.94 15.56
N ARG A 113 5.66 -9.07 15.64
CA ARG A 113 6.34 -9.25 16.93
C ARG A 113 6.49 -7.89 17.58
N TYR A 114 5.70 -7.64 18.61
CA TYR A 114 6.00 -6.57 19.55
C TYR A 114 7.14 -7.05 20.45
N THR A 115 8.38 -6.69 20.12
CA THR A 115 9.45 -6.76 21.12
C THR A 115 9.28 -5.54 22.03
N TYR A 116 8.47 -5.69 23.08
CA TYR A 116 8.61 -4.82 24.24
C TYR A 116 9.84 -5.32 25.00
N GLY A 117 10.92 -4.54 24.96
CA GLY A 117 12.12 -4.85 25.71
C GLY A 117 11.79 -4.98 27.19
N THR A 118 12.21 -6.08 27.82
CA THR A 118 12.12 -6.29 29.27
C THR A 118 13.19 -5.50 30.04
N GLY A 119 13.55 -4.32 29.56
CA GLY A 119 14.64 -3.51 30.11
C GLY A 119 14.62 -2.14 29.48
N VAL A 120 14.06 -1.18 30.23
CA VAL A 120 14.24 0.27 30.13
C VAL A 120 14.58 0.78 28.73
N GLU A 121 13.57 0.94 27.86
CA GLU A 121 13.65 1.72 26.61
C GLU A 121 13.90 3.23 26.87
N GLU A 122 14.17 3.64 28.12
CA GLU A 122 14.04 5.03 28.59
C GLU A 122 15.36 5.76 28.92
N ILE A 123 16.56 5.20 28.67
CA ILE A 123 17.83 5.90 29.04
C ILE A 123 18.97 5.72 28.03
N ASN A 124 18.67 5.61 26.74
CA ASN A 124 19.71 5.76 25.72
C ASN A 124 19.66 7.21 25.22
N GLY A 125 20.79 7.92 25.23
CA GLY A 125 20.88 9.33 24.84
C GLY A 125 20.64 9.61 23.35
N ASP A 126 19.92 8.73 22.65
CA ASP A 126 19.54 8.83 21.25
C ASP A 126 18.02 8.89 21.09
N LEU A 127 17.56 9.76 20.18
CA LEU A 127 16.15 9.82 19.79
C LEU A 127 15.84 8.68 18.81
N PHE A 128 14.81 7.89 19.11
CA PHE A 128 14.30 6.89 18.18
C PHE A 128 13.47 7.55 17.07
N PHE A 129 14.09 7.81 15.91
CA PHE A 129 13.36 8.22 14.72
C PHE A 129 12.68 6.99 14.08
N ARG A 130 11.43 6.71 14.45
CA ARG A 130 10.61 5.63 13.88
C ARG A 130 9.52 6.22 12.98
N ALA A 131 9.34 5.64 11.80
CA ALA A 131 8.16 5.88 10.98
C ALA A 131 7.09 4.84 11.28
N ALA A 132 5.81 5.17 11.05
CA ALA A 132 4.75 4.18 11.12
C ALA A 132 4.98 3.10 10.05
N ASN A 133 4.85 1.83 10.45
CA ASN A 133 4.84 0.73 9.48
C ASN A 133 3.64 0.86 8.53
N PRO A 134 3.75 0.38 7.29
CA PRO A 134 2.62 0.32 6.39
C PRO A 134 1.47 -0.50 7.01
N PRO A 135 0.21 -0.20 6.65
CA PRO A 135 -0.93 -0.99 7.11
C PRO A 135 -0.73 -2.49 6.83
N TYR A 136 -1.06 -3.32 7.81
CA TYR A 136 -0.88 -4.76 7.69
C TYR A 136 -1.86 -5.36 6.68
N GLY A 137 -1.37 -6.21 5.77
CA GLY A 137 -2.18 -7.02 4.86
C GLY A 137 -2.13 -6.54 3.40
N ALA A 138 -3.24 -6.64 2.69
CA ALA A 138 -3.36 -6.27 1.28
C ALA A 138 -4.09 -4.93 1.10
N THR A 139 -3.44 -3.97 0.45
CA THR A 139 -4.07 -2.71 0.04
C THR A 139 -4.82 -2.93 -1.27
N ILE A 140 -6.14 -2.79 -1.23
CA ILE A 140 -7.01 -2.89 -2.40
C ILE A 140 -7.31 -1.48 -2.88
N SER A 141 -6.86 -1.14 -4.09
CA SER A 141 -7.05 0.20 -4.66
C SER A 141 -8.01 0.15 -5.82
N TYR A 142 -8.90 1.13 -5.93
CA TYR A 142 -9.83 1.27 -7.05
C TYR A 142 -10.11 2.73 -7.37
N TYR A 143 -10.49 2.99 -8.62
CA TYR A 143 -10.86 4.31 -9.10
C TYR A 143 -12.31 4.30 -9.57
N LEU A 144 -13.05 5.35 -9.16
CA LEU A 144 -14.38 5.67 -9.64
C LEU A 144 -14.34 7.04 -10.31
N ARG A 145 -14.73 7.13 -11.57
CA ARG A 145 -14.86 8.41 -12.27
C ARG A 145 -15.98 9.25 -11.67
N ASP A 146 -17.11 8.61 -11.44
CA ASP A 146 -18.34 9.23 -10.96
C ASP A 146 -18.68 8.64 -9.58
N ALA A 147 -19.37 9.43 -8.75
CA ALA A 147 -19.88 8.92 -7.49
C ALA A 147 -20.99 7.87 -7.76
N GLY A 148 -20.90 6.74 -7.07
CA GLY A 148 -21.94 5.73 -7.02
C GLY A 148 -23.13 6.17 -6.15
N VAL A 149 -24.23 5.46 -6.29
CA VAL A 149 -25.45 5.64 -5.46
C VAL A 149 -25.24 5.09 -4.04
N SER A 150 -24.29 4.17 -3.87
CA SER A 150 -23.94 3.55 -2.60
C SER A 150 -22.43 3.36 -2.51
N ASP A 151 -21.98 2.99 -1.30
CA ASP A 151 -20.61 2.55 -1.08
C ASP A 151 -20.24 1.33 -1.93
N ALA A 152 -18.95 1.23 -2.24
CA ALA A 152 -18.38 0.10 -2.96
C ALA A 152 -18.25 -1.11 -2.02
N THR A 153 -18.60 -2.28 -2.53
CA THR A 153 -18.43 -3.55 -1.81
C THR A 153 -17.26 -4.32 -2.39
N ILE A 154 -16.41 -4.86 -1.52
CA ILE A 154 -15.23 -5.64 -1.91
C ILE A 154 -15.34 -7.01 -1.25
N ALA A 155 -15.57 -8.04 -2.05
CA ALA A 155 -15.63 -9.42 -1.60
C ALA A 155 -14.30 -10.12 -1.90
N VAL A 156 -13.72 -10.75 -0.89
CA VAL A 156 -12.52 -11.59 -1.02
C VAL A 156 -12.94 -13.04 -0.92
N ALA A 157 -12.65 -13.82 -1.95
CA ALA A 157 -12.96 -15.24 -2.03
C ALA A 157 -11.68 -16.09 -2.07
N ASP A 158 -11.75 -17.27 -1.45
CA ASP A 158 -10.68 -18.27 -1.54
C ASP A 158 -10.70 -19.01 -2.89
N LYS A 159 -9.76 -19.94 -3.08
CA LYS A 159 -9.65 -20.78 -4.29
C LYS A 159 -10.88 -21.64 -4.60
N SER A 160 -11.75 -21.90 -3.61
CA SER A 160 -13.00 -22.65 -3.82
C SER A 160 -14.16 -21.75 -4.25
N GLY A 161 -13.97 -20.43 -4.23
CA GLY A 161 -14.99 -19.43 -4.51
C GLY A 161 -15.80 -19.01 -3.27
N ALA A 162 -15.48 -19.53 -2.09
CA ALA A 162 -16.13 -19.12 -0.85
C ALA A 162 -15.66 -17.73 -0.43
N VAL A 163 -16.59 -16.81 -0.19
CA VAL A 163 -16.27 -15.45 0.30
C VAL A 163 -15.82 -15.55 1.76
N VAL A 164 -14.57 -15.17 2.02
CA VAL A 164 -13.95 -15.21 3.35
C VAL A 164 -14.02 -13.85 4.06
N ARG A 165 -14.13 -12.76 3.29
CA ARG A 165 -14.13 -11.39 3.82
C ARG A 165 -14.94 -10.46 2.92
N THR A 166 -15.78 -9.63 3.53
CA THR A 166 -16.47 -8.53 2.86
C THR A 166 -16.02 -7.20 3.47
N LEU A 167 -15.60 -6.27 2.62
CA LEU A 167 -15.15 -4.93 3.01
C LEU A 167 -16.02 -3.89 2.30
N THR A 168 -16.18 -2.74 2.95
CA THR A 168 -16.86 -1.58 2.39
C THR A 168 -15.84 -0.48 2.13
N GLY A 169 -15.97 0.20 1.00
CA GLY A 169 -15.16 1.38 0.66
C GLY A 169 -16.03 2.53 0.14
N PRO A 170 -15.49 3.76 0.09
CA PRO A 170 -16.26 4.92 -0.35
C PRO A 170 -16.84 4.77 -1.75
N GLY A 171 -18.12 5.12 -1.92
CA GLY A 171 -18.76 5.23 -3.24
C GLY A 171 -18.48 6.54 -3.99
N SER A 172 -17.73 7.49 -3.42
CA SER A 172 -17.50 8.81 -4.02
C SER A 172 -16.58 8.75 -5.24
N ALA A 173 -16.60 9.78 -6.09
CA ALA A 173 -15.65 9.90 -7.20
C ALA A 173 -14.22 10.06 -6.68
N GLY A 174 -13.27 9.37 -7.31
CA GLY A 174 -11.84 9.46 -7.02
C GLY A 174 -11.13 8.11 -6.89
N LEU A 175 -9.87 8.19 -6.47
CA LEU A 175 -9.03 7.05 -6.13
C LEU A 175 -9.23 6.69 -4.65
N HIS A 176 -9.50 5.42 -4.39
CA HIS A 176 -9.75 4.90 -3.05
C HIS A 176 -8.79 3.76 -2.72
N HIS A 177 -8.51 3.62 -1.43
CA HIS A 177 -7.72 2.51 -0.89
C HIS A 177 -8.50 1.89 0.28
N VAL A 178 -8.64 0.56 0.26
CA VAL A 178 -9.26 -0.23 1.33
C VAL A 178 -8.26 -1.28 1.78
N GLN A 179 -8.00 -1.34 3.08
CA GLN A 179 -7.06 -2.30 3.65
C GLN A 179 -7.77 -3.60 4.03
N TRP A 180 -7.32 -4.72 3.45
CA TRP A 180 -7.64 -6.04 3.95
C TRP A 180 -6.53 -6.53 4.88
N ASP A 181 -6.84 -6.69 6.17
CA ASP A 181 -5.93 -7.15 7.21
C ASP A 181 -5.66 -8.68 7.20
N LEU A 182 -6.07 -9.35 6.14
CA LEU A 182 -5.98 -10.81 5.95
C LEU A 182 -6.86 -11.62 6.91
N GLU A 183 -7.77 -10.99 7.65
CA GLU A 183 -8.74 -11.70 8.51
C GLU A 183 -10.03 -12.04 7.76
N THR A 184 -10.76 -13.03 8.26
CA THR A 184 -12.08 -13.42 7.76
C THR A 184 -13.20 -12.70 8.52
N ASP A 185 -14.39 -12.63 7.94
CA ASP A 185 -15.58 -12.08 8.64
C ASP A 185 -15.91 -12.87 9.91
N ALA A 186 -15.77 -14.20 9.86
CA ALA A 186 -15.96 -15.07 11.02
C ALA A 186 -14.97 -14.74 12.16
N ALA A 187 -13.69 -14.51 11.83
CA ALA A 187 -12.68 -14.12 12.80
C ALA A 187 -12.97 -12.76 13.43
N LYS A 188 -13.46 -11.78 12.65
CA LYS A 188 -13.87 -10.46 13.14
C LYS A 188 -15.11 -10.53 14.05
N ALA A 189 -16.11 -11.32 13.68
CA ALA A 189 -17.33 -11.47 14.48
C ALA A 189 -17.04 -12.11 15.85
N GLN A 190 -16.15 -13.11 15.89
CA GLN A 190 -15.75 -13.76 17.14
C GLN A 190 -15.10 -12.75 18.12
N LEU A 191 -14.34 -11.78 17.62
CA LEU A 191 -13.72 -10.75 18.45
C LEU A 191 -14.74 -9.83 19.12
N GLN A 192 -15.74 -9.37 18.37
CA GLN A 192 -16.79 -8.51 18.89
C GLN A 192 -17.57 -9.19 20.02
N GLN A 193 -17.78 -10.52 19.93
CA GLN A 193 -18.45 -11.29 20.98
C GLN A 193 -17.57 -11.52 22.22
N THR A 194 -16.25 -11.59 22.07
CA THR A 194 -15.31 -11.73 23.20
C THR A 194 -14.87 -10.40 23.83
N GLY A 195 -15.37 -9.28 23.31
CA GLY A 195 -15.00 -7.92 23.69
C GLY A 195 -15.84 -7.33 24.84
N GLY A 196 -15.75 -7.90 26.03
CA GLY A 196 -16.25 -7.31 27.28
C GLY A 196 -15.45 -7.87 28.45
N GLY A 197 -14.81 -6.99 29.24
CA GLY A 197 -13.74 -7.33 30.17
C GLY A 197 -14.00 -8.54 31.07
N GLY A 198 -13.14 -9.55 30.98
CA GLY A 198 -13.14 -10.71 31.85
C GLY A 198 -11.82 -10.84 32.60
N ARG A 199 -11.73 -10.18 33.77
CA ARG A 199 -10.83 -10.62 34.84
C ARG A 199 -11.33 -11.98 35.31
N GLY A 200 -10.77 -13.05 34.77
CA GLY A 200 -11.14 -14.42 35.15
C GLY A 200 -9.93 -15.32 35.04
N GLY A 201 -9.22 -15.49 36.15
CA GLY A 201 -8.19 -16.51 36.30
C GLY A 201 -8.83 -17.89 36.17
N GLY A 202 -8.49 -18.59 35.10
CA GLY A 202 -9.01 -19.93 34.83
C GLY A 202 -8.16 -20.58 33.76
N ASP A 203 -7.58 -21.70 34.12
CA ASP A 203 -6.67 -22.55 33.37
C ASP A 203 -7.06 -22.70 31.89
N ARG A 204 -6.37 -21.97 31.03
CA ARG A 204 -6.35 -22.16 29.58
C ARG A 204 -4.90 -22.10 29.16
N SER A 205 -4.44 -23.15 28.52
CA SER A 205 -3.22 -23.21 27.72
C SER A 205 -2.89 -21.82 27.20
N ALA A 206 -1.73 -21.29 27.61
CA ALA A 206 -1.29 -19.94 27.30
C ALA A 206 -0.99 -19.81 25.81
N VAL A 207 -2.04 -19.78 24.99
CA VAL A 207 -1.98 -19.39 23.60
C VAL A 207 -1.59 -17.92 23.63
N THR A 208 -0.31 -17.65 23.41
CA THR A 208 0.22 -16.29 23.34
C THR A 208 -0.63 -15.45 22.37
N LEU A 209 -0.76 -14.14 22.62
CA LEU A 209 -1.52 -13.22 21.74
C LEU A 209 -1.12 -13.38 20.26
N SER A 210 0.14 -13.71 19.99
CA SER A 210 0.68 -14.02 18.67
C SER A 210 0.09 -15.29 18.03
N GLU A 211 -0.17 -16.35 18.80
CA GLU A 211 -0.80 -17.57 18.32
C GLU A 211 -2.32 -17.38 18.13
N GLN A 212 -2.98 -16.57 18.97
CA GLN A 212 -4.37 -16.16 18.75
C GLN A 212 -4.53 -15.29 17.48
N GLN A 213 -3.57 -14.42 17.18
CA GLN A 213 -3.55 -13.62 15.95
C GLN A 213 -3.31 -14.46 14.69
N ARG A 214 -2.50 -15.54 14.76
CA ARG A 214 -2.30 -16.47 13.63
C ARG A 214 -3.59 -17.18 13.23
N ARG A 215 -4.39 -17.62 14.19
CA ARG A 215 -5.64 -18.36 13.93
C ARG A 215 -6.76 -17.52 13.29
N ARG A 216 -6.59 -16.20 13.22
CA ARG A 216 -7.59 -15.26 12.68
C ARG A 216 -7.39 -14.97 11.20
N ARG A 217 -6.20 -15.23 10.68
CA ARG A 217 -5.80 -14.86 9.32
C ARG A 217 -6.08 -15.99 8.35
N VAL A 218 -6.35 -15.62 7.11
CA VAL A 218 -6.42 -16.57 6.01
C VAL A 218 -5.07 -17.25 5.82
N SER A 219 -5.10 -18.49 5.32
CA SER A 219 -3.88 -19.23 5.02
C SER A 219 -3.18 -18.63 3.79
N PRO A 220 -1.84 -18.78 3.67
CA PRO A 220 -1.14 -18.44 2.43
C PRO A 220 -1.76 -19.14 1.21
N GLY A 221 -1.87 -18.41 0.11
CA GLY A 221 -2.55 -18.87 -1.10
C GLY A 221 -3.06 -17.71 -1.96
N GLU A 222 -3.67 -18.06 -3.09
CA GLU A 222 -4.32 -17.10 -3.97
C GLU A 222 -5.76 -16.85 -3.55
N TYR A 223 -6.17 -15.58 -3.61
CA TYR A 223 -7.51 -15.11 -3.32
C TYR A 223 -8.01 -14.24 -4.47
N THR A 224 -9.31 -14.32 -4.75
CA THR A 224 -9.96 -13.44 -5.72
C THR A 224 -10.60 -12.28 -4.98
N VAL A 225 -10.25 -11.06 -5.38
CA VAL A 225 -10.88 -9.82 -4.91
C VAL A 225 -11.85 -9.34 -5.97
N ALA A 226 -13.13 -9.30 -5.63
CA ALA A 226 -14.20 -8.77 -6.45
C ALA A 226 -14.65 -7.40 -5.92
N LEU A 227 -14.52 -6.36 -6.73
CA LEU A 227 -15.06 -5.02 -6.47
C LEU A 227 -16.42 -4.90 -7.15
N THR A 228 -17.44 -4.51 -6.38
CA THR A 228 -18.76 -4.13 -6.88
C THR A 228 -19.00 -2.67 -6.55
N ALA A 229 -19.16 -1.83 -7.58
CA ALA A 229 -19.46 -0.41 -7.44
C ALA A 229 -20.51 0.00 -8.49
N GLY A 230 -21.73 0.28 -8.06
CA GLY A 230 -22.88 0.40 -8.96
C GLY A 230 -23.10 -0.89 -9.74
N ASP A 231 -23.23 -0.78 -11.07
CA ASP A 231 -23.46 -1.93 -11.97
C ASP A 231 -22.16 -2.65 -12.39
N ALA A 232 -20.99 -2.11 -12.01
CA ALA A 232 -19.71 -2.69 -12.38
C ALA A 232 -19.26 -3.74 -11.36
N THR A 233 -18.85 -4.92 -11.84
CA THR A 233 -18.14 -5.93 -11.04
C THR A 233 -16.81 -6.25 -11.70
N LEU A 234 -15.71 -5.91 -11.02
CA LEU A 234 -14.34 -6.17 -11.48
C LEU A 234 -13.65 -7.17 -10.55
N ARG A 235 -12.75 -7.99 -11.09
CA ARG A 235 -12.03 -9.01 -10.31
C ARG A 235 -10.52 -8.92 -10.55
N LYS A 236 -9.75 -9.11 -9.48
CA LYS A 236 -8.29 -9.27 -9.49
C LYS A 236 -7.90 -10.36 -8.52
N THR A 237 -6.75 -11.01 -8.77
CA THR A 237 -6.18 -11.98 -7.85
C THR A 237 -5.17 -11.29 -6.94
N VAL A 238 -5.09 -11.73 -5.69
CA VAL A 238 -4.02 -11.37 -4.75
C VAL A 238 -3.40 -12.63 -4.19
N LEU A 239 -2.06 -12.65 -4.10
CA LEU A 239 -1.31 -13.73 -3.48
C LEU A 239 -0.99 -13.37 -2.03
N VAL A 240 -1.40 -14.21 -1.09
CA VAL A 240 -0.98 -14.14 0.31
C VAL A 240 0.19 -15.10 0.52
N LYS A 241 1.36 -14.57 0.88
CA LYS A 241 2.60 -15.33 1.12
C LYS A 241 2.77 -15.65 2.60
N ALA A 242 3.43 -16.76 2.90
CA ALA A 242 3.86 -17.05 4.26
C ALA A 242 5.03 -16.12 4.69
N GLU A 243 5.19 -15.89 5.98
CA GLU A 243 6.31 -15.10 6.52
C GLU A 243 7.68 -15.64 6.11
N SER A 244 7.84 -16.97 6.07
CA SER A 244 9.06 -17.65 5.61
C SER A 244 9.46 -17.32 4.18
N ASP A 245 8.49 -16.93 3.36
CA ASP A 245 8.69 -16.63 1.94
C ASP A 245 9.01 -15.15 1.72
N GLY A 246 8.78 -14.30 2.73
CA GLY A 246 9.06 -12.86 2.73
C GLY A 246 10.39 -12.47 3.39
N VAL A 247 10.87 -13.25 4.35
CA VAL A 247 12.15 -13.02 5.05
C VAL A 247 13.10 -14.17 4.74
N ARG A 248 13.97 -14.02 3.73
CA ARG A 248 15.16 -14.88 3.64
C ARG A 248 16.14 -14.43 4.72
N SER A 249 16.45 -15.31 5.66
CA SER A 249 17.46 -15.06 6.68
C SER A 249 18.77 -14.69 5.99
N VAL A 250 19.28 -13.48 6.29
CA VAL A 250 20.66 -13.12 5.97
C VAL A 250 21.55 -13.70 7.06
N LEU A 251 21.48 -15.02 7.26
CA LEU A 251 22.53 -15.72 7.99
C LEU A 251 23.59 -16.05 6.95
N ARG A 252 24.59 -15.17 6.86
CA ARG A 252 25.84 -15.48 6.15
C ARG A 252 26.42 -16.75 6.78
N LYS A 253 26.73 -17.74 5.93
CA LYS A 253 27.66 -18.81 6.27
C LYS A 253 29.05 -18.25 6.51
#